data_AF-A0A3S1XQ17-F1
#
_entry.id   AF-A0A3S1XQ17-F1
#
_cell.length_a   1.000
_cell.length_b   1.000
_cell.length_c   1.000
_cell.angle_alpha   90.00
_cell.angle_beta   90.00
_cell.angle_gamma   90.00
#
_symmetry.space_group_name_H-M   'P 1'
#
loop_
_entity.id
_entity.type
_entity.pdbx_description
1 polymer ?
#
loop_
_entity_poly.entity_id
_entity_poly.type
_entity_poly.pdbx_seq_one_letter_code
_entity_poly.pdbx_strand_id
1 'polypeptide(L)' 'MSAVPVQALVLDFGGVVTRTLFETHALTEQALGLAPGTLQWRGPFDPGSDPLWRAMQADEISERDYWRTRTSEVGRL' A
#
# COMPACT_ATOMS: atom_id res chain seq x y z
N MET A 1 21.29 -32.46 -13.52
CA MET A 1 20.91 -32.28 -12.09
C MET A 1 19.40 -32.39 -12.00
N SER A 2 18.87 -33.33 -11.24
CA SER A 2 17.42 -33.42 -11.01
C SER A 2 17.00 -32.31 -10.05
N ALA A 3 15.95 -31.56 -10.39
CA ALA A 3 15.43 -30.52 -9.51
C ALA A 3 14.86 -31.13 -8.23
N VAL A 4 15.20 -30.55 -7.09
CA VAL A 4 14.59 -30.91 -5.79
C VAL A 4 13.12 -30.46 -5.84
N PRO A 5 12.15 -31.32 -5.49
CA PRO A 5 10.75 -30.95 -5.48
C PRO A 5 10.48 -29.87 -4.41
N VAL A 6 9.68 -28.86 -4.77
CA VAL A 6 9.22 -27.82 -3.83
C VAL A 6 8.29 -28.45 -2.80
N GLN A 7 8.57 -28.23 -1.51
CA GLN A 7 7.84 -28.84 -0.40
C GLN A 7 6.78 -27.91 0.22
N ALA A 8 6.92 -26.59 0.04
CA ALA A 8 6.00 -25.60 0.59
C ALA A 8 5.96 -24.32 -0.27
N LEU A 9 4.83 -23.60 -0.18
CA LEU A 9 4.60 -22.29 -0.78
C LEU A 9 4.23 -21.29 0.32
N VAL A 10 4.96 -20.18 0.40
CA VAL A 10 4.64 -19.05 1.27
C VAL A 10 4.06 -17.95 0.40
N LEU A 11 2.86 -17.50 0.74
CA LEU A 11 2.18 -16.40 0.06
C LEU A 11 2.10 -15.22 1.01
N ASP A 12 2.55 -14.06 0.54
CA ASP A 12 2.22 -12.80 1.18
C ASP A 12 0.71 -12.55 1.07
N PHE A 13 0.18 -11.68 1.93
CA PHE A 13 -1.24 -11.42 1.96
C PHE A 13 -1.62 -10.32 0.97
N GLY A 14 -1.09 -9.10 1.16
CA GLY A 14 -1.40 -7.94 0.34
C GLY A 14 -0.70 -7.98 -1.02
N GLY A 15 -1.46 -7.85 -2.10
CA GLY A 15 -0.94 -7.88 -3.48
C GLY A 15 -0.66 -9.28 -4.02
N VAL A 16 -0.87 -10.34 -3.23
CA VAL A 16 -0.71 -11.74 -3.65
C VAL A 16 -2.00 -12.53 -3.41
N VAL A 17 -2.47 -12.64 -2.16
CA VAL A 17 -3.74 -13.31 -1.84
C VAL A 17 -4.92 -12.34 -1.96
N THR A 18 -4.73 -11.09 -1.55
CA THR A 18 -5.75 -10.03 -1.63
C THR A 18 -5.25 -8.84 -2.44
N ARG A 19 -6.18 -7.97 -2.85
CA ARG A 19 -5.81 -6.63 -3.35
C ARG A 19 -5.10 -5.83 -2.26
N THR A 20 -4.15 -5.00 -2.66
CA THR A 20 -3.49 -4.04 -1.78
C THR A 20 -4.46 -2.92 -1.39
N LEU A 21 -4.15 -2.19 -0.31
CA LEU A 21 -4.92 -1.01 0.07
C LEU A 21 -4.95 0.06 -1.04
N PHE A 22 -3.86 0.20 -1.81
CA PHE A 22 -3.78 1.17 -2.92
C PHE A 22 -4.79 0.87 -4.03
N GLU A 23 -5.02 -0.42 -4.31
CA GLU A 23 -6.02 -0.89 -5.27
C GLU A 23 -7.45 -0.68 -4.77
N THR A 24 -7.64 -0.61 -3.44
CA THR A 24 -8.96 -0.53 -2.82
C THR A 24 -9.33 0.85 -2.27
N HIS A 25 -8.61 1.92 -2.64
CA HIS A 25 -8.92 3.29 -2.17
C HIS A 25 -10.38 3.69 -2.34
N ALA A 26 -11.00 3.41 -3.49
CA ALA A 26 -12.41 3.72 -3.71
C ALA A 26 -13.34 3.01 -2.70
N LEU A 27 -13.00 1.77 -2.29
CA LEU A 27 -13.76 1.04 -1.29
C LEU A 27 -13.52 1.62 0.12
N THR A 28 -12.29 2.03 0.43
CA THR A 28 -11.96 2.71 1.68
C THR A 28 -12.70 4.05 1.80
N GLU A 29 -12.72 4.85 0.73
CA GLU A 29 -13.46 6.11 0.67
C GLU A 29 -14.96 5.88 0.92
N GLN A 30 -15.56 4.88 0.27
CA GLN A 30 -16.95 4.52 0.51
C GLN A 30 -17.21 4.09 1.96
N ALA A 31 -16.35 3.26 2.53
CA ALA A 31 -16.49 2.77 3.90
C ALA A 31 -16.34 3.88 4.95
N LEU A 32 -15.53 4.90 4.65
CA LEU A 32 -15.31 6.05 5.53
C LEU A 32 -16.26 7.23 5.24
N GLY A 33 -17.13 7.14 4.21
CA GLY A 33 -18.03 8.23 3.82
C GLY A 33 -17.32 9.43 3.18
N LEU A 34 -16.14 9.21 2.59
CA LEU A 34 -15.35 10.26 1.92
C LEU A 34 -15.86 10.50 0.50
N ALA A 35 -15.62 11.72 -0.02
CA ALA A 35 -15.88 12.00 -1.42
C ALA A 35 -14.96 11.13 -2.32
N PRO A 36 -15.44 10.63 -3.48
CA PRO A 36 -14.62 9.85 -4.39
C PRO A 36 -13.34 10.59 -4.81
N GLY A 37 -12.19 9.92 -4.74
CA GLY A 37 -10.89 10.53 -5.05
C GLY A 37 -10.36 11.43 -3.94
N THR A 38 -10.80 11.26 -2.69
CA THR A 38 -10.16 11.92 -1.54
C THR A 38 -8.76 11.35 -1.28
N LEU A 39 -8.58 10.03 -1.43
CA LEU A 39 -7.31 9.34 -1.21
C LEU A 39 -6.48 9.31 -2.50
N GLN A 40 -5.67 10.35 -2.68
CA GLN A 40 -4.92 10.60 -3.92
C GLN A 40 -3.57 9.89 -4.02
N TRP A 41 -3.04 9.37 -2.92
CA TRP A 41 -1.77 8.66 -2.90
C TRP A 41 -1.95 7.21 -3.38
N ARG A 42 -1.05 6.69 -4.22
CA ARG A 42 -1.23 5.38 -4.88
C ARG A 42 -0.03 4.44 -4.73
N GLY A 43 0.92 4.77 -3.86
CA GLY A 43 2.11 3.96 -3.61
C GLY A 43 2.81 3.50 -4.89
N PRO A 44 3.01 2.18 -5.10
CA PRO A 44 3.71 1.66 -6.27
C PRO A 44 2.92 1.79 -7.58
N PHE A 45 1.60 2.03 -7.54
CA PHE A 45 0.77 2.12 -8.74
C PHE A 45 0.80 3.50 -9.40
N ASP A 46 1.05 4.55 -8.63
CA ASP A 46 1.38 5.89 -9.14
C ASP A 46 2.30 6.61 -8.13
N PRO A 47 3.63 6.36 -8.22
CA PRO A 47 4.61 7.00 -7.35
C PRO A 47 4.67 8.53 -7.51
N GLY A 48 4.19 9.07 -8.63
CA GLY A 48 4.13 10.52 -8.85
C GLY A 48 3.15 11.21 -7.90
N SER A 49 2.02 10.56 -7.64
CA SER A 49 1.00 11.01 -6.68
C SER A 49 1.38 10.83 -5.20
N ASP A 50 2.44 10.07 -4.90
CA ASP A 50 2.79 9.66 -3.54
C ASP A 50 4.26 10.02 -3.19
N PRO A 51 4.53 11.28 -2.79
CA PRO A 51 5.87 11.70 -2.39
C PRO A 51 6.42 10.94 -1.17
N LEU A 52 5.56 10.57 -0.21
CA LEU A 52 5.97 9.81 0.97
C LEU A 52 6.41 8.39 0.59
N TRP A 53 5.73 7.76 -0.38
CA TRP A 53 6.14 6.47 -0.92
C TRP A 53 7.51 6.57 -1.58
N ARG A 54 7.74 7.61 -2.39
CA ARG A 54 9.07 7.83 -3.01
C ARG A 54 10.17 8.02 -1.97
N ALA A 55 9.93 8.80 -0.91
CA ALA A 55 10.87 8.99 0.19
C ALA A 55 11.19 7.66 0.89
N MET A 56 10.16 6.83 1.15
CA MET A 56 10.33 5.49 1.73
C MET A 56 11.16 4.58 0.82
N GLN A 57 10.87 4.57 -0.49
CA GLN A 57 11.64 3.79 -1.47
C GLN A 57 13.09 4.28 -1.63
N ALA A 58 13.36 5.54 -1.30
CA ALA A 58 14.69 6.15 -1.29
C ALA A 58 15.42 6.00 0.06
N ASP A 59 14.85 5.26 1.02
CA ASP A 59 15.38 5.06 2.39
C ASP A 59 15.54 6.38 3.19
N GLU A 60 14.82 7.44 2.78
CA GLU A 60 14.81 8.72 3.49
C GLU A 60 13.91 8.68 4.73
N ILE A 61 12.89 7.80 4.72
CA ILE A 61 12.02 7.49 5.85
C ILE A 61 11.80 5.97 5.94
N SER A 62 11.54 5.46 7.14
CA SER A 62 11.20 4.05 7.29
C SER A 62 9.78 3.77 6.80
N GLU A 63 9.50 2.51 6.44
CA GLU A 63 8.14 2.06 6.12
C GLU A 63 7.16 2.31 7.29
N ARG A 64 7.64 2.15 8.53
CA ARG A 64 6.86 2.47 9.73
C ARG A 64 6.46 3.94 9.75
N ASP A 65 7.34 4.85 9.35
CA ASP A 65 7.06 6.29 9.34
C ASP A 65 6.10 6.65 8.21
N TYR A 66 6.23 6.01 7.03
CA TYR A 66 5.27 6.12 5.93
C TYR A 66 3.85 5.77 6.40
N TRP A 67 3.66 4.58 6.98
CA TRP A 67 2.35 4.14 7.44
C TRP A 67 1.80 4.96 8.61
N ARG A 68 2.67 5.40 9.54
CA ARG A 68 2.24 6.29 10.64
C ARG A 68 1.70 7.61 10.10
N THR A 69 2.38 8.18 9.11
CA THR A 69 1.98 9.46 8.50
C THR A 69 0.67 9.30 7.74
N ARG A 70 0.54 8.29 6.87
CA ARG A 70 -0.70 8.00 6.13
C ARG A 70 -1.89 7.77 7.04
N THR A 71 -1.71 7.00 8.11
CA THR A 71 -2.76 6.78 9.12
C THR A 71 -3.19 8.08 9.78
N SER A 72 -2.23 8.96 10.11
CA SER A 72 -2.51 10.26 10.74
C SER A 72 -3.18 11.26 9.78
N GLU A 73 -2.85 11.22 8.50
CA GLU A 73 -3.53 12.02 7.46
C GLU A 73 -4.97 11.57 7.28
N VAL A 74 -5.20 10.28 7.08
CA VAL A 74 -6.55 9.73 6.89
C VAL A 74 -7.41 9.90 8.14
N GLY A 75 -6.85 9.75 9.34
CA GLY A 75 -7.58 9.93 10.59
C GLY A 75 -7.99 11.38 10.90
N ARG A 76 -7.58 12.35 10.08
CA ARG A 76 -7.99 13.77 10.17
C ARG A 76 -8.99 14.19 9.09
N LEU A 77 -9.32 13.28 8.16
CA LEU A 77 -10.39 13.46 7.16
C LEU A 77 -11.76 13.17 7.79
#